data_AF-A0A7W4FBJ1-F1
#
_entry.id   AF-A0A7W4FBJ1-F1
#
_cell.length_a   1.000
_cell.length_b   1.000
_cell.length_c   1.000
_cell.angle_alpha   90.00
_cell.angle_beta   90.00
_cell.angle_gamma   90.00
#
_symmetry.space_group_name_H-M   'P 1'
#
loop_
_entity.id
_entity.type
_entity.pdbx_description
1 polymer ?
#
loop_
_entity_poly.entity_id
_entity_poly.type
_entity_poly.pdbx_seq_one_letter_code
_entity_poly.pdbx_strand_id
1 'polypeptide(L)'
;MKKSLILLFFLSSVSSASTHYERFPRVQLNNDSSILGPNIIDRTSSTLKSKEGGGFTYVRCYYRISSNSELPQTDYLWAQNVGSSTYYHLQGYWWSSFMLSWKNMFYSDTPLSTINRVCDNTLRKANIHQPAVMISAANNNLSLNYTIWNNDPPEQKGIGKIVAFGDSLSDTNNVFNASQWRFPNPHSWFLGRFSNGPTWVEYLAKLNQLPLYNWAVGGAASNQQKLFIPGLLEQVDSWLIYMKEAKNYRPENTLFTVWIGANDLVTYHQSVDKLIANQAQALRRLVGAGAKKILVLNLPDITRAPEFAHRDDDEKIKNQIIDYNHRLQQMVSNINGLVQTPSIHVFDLATLFDDMLDEPYRYQVTNTKSSCLDISAPSMLNYFDAKPVRAACTN
;
A
#
# COMPACT_ATOMS: atom_id res chain seq x y z
N MET A 1 -30.83 8.23 9.06
CA MET A 1 -30.54 6.79 9.29
C MET A 1 -29.08 6.63 9.70
N LYS A 2 -28.82 6.78 11.00
CA LYS A 2 -27.51 6.68 11.65
C LYS A 2 -27.65 5.53 12.65
N LYS A 3 -27.01 4.36 12.47
CA LYS A 3 -26.71 3.37 13.54
C LYS A 3 -26.11 1.99 13.15
N SER A 4 -25.69 1.70 11.91
CA SER A 4 -25.16 0.35 11.57
C SER A 4 -23.64 0.22 11.45
N LEU A 5 -22.83 1.18 11.93
CA LEU A 5 -21.38 1.19 11.63
C LEU A 5 -20.45 0.75 12.79
N ILE A 6 -20.99 0.28 13.92
CA ILE A 6 -20.22 0.04 15.14
C ILE A 6 -19.77 -1.44 15.31
N LEU A 7 -20.28 -2.39 14.51
CA LEU A 7 -20.13 -3.82 14.84
C LEU A 7 -19.09 -4.62 14.04
N LEU A 8 -18.53 -4.10 12.95
CA LEU A 8 -17.74 -4.91 12.02
C LEU A 8 -16.22 -4.95 12.25
N PHE A 9 -15.68 -4.14 13.16
CA PHE A 9 -14.24 -4.17 13.49
C PHE A 9 -13.90 -4.82 14.85
N PHE A 10 -14.88 -5.23 15.66
CA PHE A 10 -14.63 -5.74 17.02
C PHE A 10 -15.42 -7.00 17.45
N LEU A 11 -16.15 -7.68 16.56
CA LEU A 11 -16.80 -8.96 16.89
C LEU A 11 -16.30 -10.10 16.00
N SER A 12 -15.14 -10.65 16.37
CA SER A 12 -14.82 -12.06 16.11
C SER A 12 -14.06 -12.65 17.30
N SER A 13 -14.64 -12.49 18.48
CA SER A 13 -14.39 -13.39 19.60
C SER A 13 -15.75 -13.90 20.07
N VAL A 14 -15.97 -15.19 19.87
CA VAL A 14 -17.10 -16.01 20.34
C VAL A 14 -18.42 -15.87 19.54
N SER A 15 -18.52 -16.66 18.47
CA SER A 15 -19.75 -17.40 18.15
C SER A 15 -19.37 -18.61 17.30
N SER A 16 -19.50 -19.79 17.89
CA SER A 16 -19.37 -21.08 17.21
C SER A 16 -20.59 -21.31 16.32
N ALA A 17 -20.47 -20.96 15.04
CA ALA A 17 -21.34 -21.47 13.99
C ALA A 17 -20.44 -21.87 12.82
N SER A 18 -20.42 -23.18 12.57
CA SER A 18 -19.72 -23.85 11.47
C SER A 18 -20.14 -23.27 10.12
N THR A 19 -19.45 -22.23 9.69
CA THR A 19 -19.48 -21.70 8.32
C THR A 19 -18.15 -22.07 7.69
N HIS A 20 -18.24 -22.82 6.59
CA HIS A 20 -17.06 -23.32 5.87
C HIS A 20 -16.15 -22.15 5.49
N TYR A 21 -14.90 -22.21 5.93
CA TYR A 21 -13.82 -21.34 5.47
C TYR A 21 -13.60 -21.59 3.97
N GLU A 22 -14.29 -20.86 3.10
CA GLU A 22 -13.91 -20.79 1.69
C GLU A 22 -12.67 -19.90 1.57
N ARG A 23 -11.53 -20.58 1.79
CA ARG A 23 -10.19 -20.14 1.40
C ARG A 23 -10.18 -19.95 -0.12
N PHE A 24 -9.40 -18.98 -0.62
CA PHE A 24 -9.11 -18.71 -2.03
C PHE A 24 -9.27 -19.95 -2.94
N PRO A 25 -9.89 -19.86 -4.13
CA PRO A 25 -10.02 -20.99 -5.05
C PRO A 25 -8.63 -21.57 -5.30
N ARG A 26 -8.43 -22.78 -4.76
CA ARG A 26 -7.12 -23.42 -4.68
C ARG A 26 -6.85 -24.11 -5.99
N VAL A 27 -5.80 -23.69 -6.69
CA VAL A 27 -5.24 -24.54 -7.75
C VAL A 27 -4.55 -25.72 -7.05
N GLN A 28 -5.05 -26.94 -7.27
CA GLN A 28 -4.32 -28.15 -6.90
C GLN A 28 -3.04 -28.22 -7.74
N LEU A 29 -1.93 -27.74 -7.18
CA LEU A 29 -0.62 -27.96 -7.75
C LEU A 29 -0.20 -29.41 -7.41
N ASN A 30 -0.15 -30.26 -8.43
CA ASN A 30 0.51 -31.56 -8.34
C ASN A 30 2.01 -31.33 -8.16
N ASN A 31 2.54 -31.81 -7.03
CA ASN A 31 3.96 -31.99 -6.63
C ASN A 31 4.42 -31.12 -5.44
N ASP A 32 4.58 -31.78 -4.29
CA ASP A 32 5.51 -31.59 -3.14
C ASP A 32 5.92 -30.20 -2.65
N SER A 33 5.31 -29.14 -3.16
CA SER A 33 5.56 -27.74 -2.82
C SER A 33 4.52 -27.34 -1.77
N SER A 34 4.67 -27.85 -0.54
CA SER A 34 3.57 -27.74 0.44
C SER A 34 3.17 -26.27 0.71
N ILE A 35 1.99 -25.90 0.22
CA ILE A 35 1.30 -24.61 0.51
C ILE A 35 0.93 -24.49 2.00
N LEU A 36 0.97 -25.62 2.73
CA LEU A 36 0.75 -25.69 4.18
C LEU A 36 1.76 -24.84 4.97
N GLY A 37 2.91 -24.51 4.37
CA GLY A 37 3.95 -23.68 4.96
C GLY A 37 4.71 -24.37 6.08
N PRO A 38 5.70 -23.68 6.67
CA PRO A 38 6.41 -24.20 7.83
C PRO A 38 5.45 -24.38 9.02
N ASN A 39 5.35 -25.59 9.56
CA ASN A 39 4.62 -25.93 10.78
C ASN A 39 5.41 -25.53 12.04
N ILE A 40 5.83 -24.28 12.15
CA ILE A 40 6.55 -23.81 13.34
C ILE A 40 5.79 -22.61 13.92
N ILE A 41 5.01 -22.88 14.98
CA ILE A 41 4.56 -21.85 15.91
C ILE A 41 5.77 -21.56 16.80
N ASP A 42 6.69 -20.72 16.34
CA ASP A 42 7.78 -20.28 17.20
C ASP A 42 7.21 -19.33 18.26
N ARG A 43 6.90 -19.87 19.43
CA ARG A 43 6.35 -19.12 20.57
C ARG A 43 7.31 -18.04 21.09
N THR A 44 8.55 -17.99 20.61
CA THR A 44 9.52 -16.95 20.99
C THR A 44 9.37 -15.65 20.18
N SER A 45 8.68 -15.69 19.02
CA SER A 45 8.53 -14.52 18.14
C SER A 45 7.51 -13.48 18.63
N SER A 46 6.63 -13.83 19.57
CA SER A 46 5.60 -12.92 20.08
C SER A 46 6.05 -12.07 21.26
N THR A 47 7.23 -12.32 21.82
CA THR A 47 7.79 -11.53 22.92
C THR A 47 8.84 -10.56 22.38
N LEU A 48 8.39 -9.31 22.20
CA LEU A 48 9.20 -8.09 22.18
C LEU A 48 10.52 -8.25 22.95
N LYS A 49 11.67 -8.18 22.26
CA LYS A 49 12.90 -7.51 22.73
C LYS A 49 14.06 -7.56 21.72
N SER A 50 14.60 -6.36 21.49
CA SER A 50 15.98 -5.98 21.19
C SER A 50 16.52 -6.00 19.75
N LYS A 51 17.24 -4.91 19.45
CA LYS A 51 18.14 -4.64 18.32
C LYS A 51 19.29 -5.65 18.15
N GLU A 52 19.42 -6.60 19.08
CA GLU A 52 20.64 -7.40 19.29
C GLU A 52 20.39 -8.92 19.34
N GLY A 53 19.13 -9.38 19.21
CA GLY A 53 18.82 -10.81 19.06
C GLY A 53 18.68 -11.20 17.60
N GLY A 54 19.71 -11.83 17.02
CA GLY A 54 19.62 -12.40 15.67
C GLY A 54 18.55 -13.49 15.59
N GLY A 55 17.76 -13.47 14.51
CA GLY A 55 16.77 -14.50 14.20
C GLY A 55 16.51 -14.61 12.70
N PHE A 56 15.50 -15.39 12.33
CA PHE A 56 15.07 -15.51 10.94
C PHE A 56 13.54 -15.46 10.81
N THR A 57 13.08 -15.25 9.60
CA THR A 57 11.69 -15.46 9.19
C THR A 57 11.64 -16.18 7.84
N TYR A 58 10.44 -16.58 7.42
CA TYR A 58 10.22 -17.11 6.08
C TYR A 58 9.65 -16.02 5.17
N VAL A 59 9.76 -16.25 3.86
CA VAL A 59 9.29 -15.29 2.85
C VAL A 59 8.15 -15.93 2.05
N ARG A 60 7.05 -15.20 1.89
CA ARG A 60 6.00 -15.52 0.91
C ARG A 60 6.26 -14.77 -0.38
N CYS A 61 6.14 -15.47 -1.50
CA CYS A 61 6.30 -14.97 -2.84
C CYS A 61 4.93 -14.97 -3.53
N TYR A 62 4.27 -13.82 -3.53
CA TYR A 62 2.95 -13.67 -4.15
C TYR A 62 3.10 -13.53 -5.67
N TYR A 63 2.17 -14.13 -6.40
CA TYR A 63 2.09 -14.07 -7.85
C TYR A 63 0.63 -13.94 -8.30
N ARG A 64 0.42 -13.39 -9.50
CA ARG A 64 -0.91 -13.38 -10.13
C ARG A 64 -1.19 -14.74 -10.74
N ILE A 65 -2.37 -15.29 -10.48
CA ILE A 65 -2.78 -16.62 -10.98
C ILE A 65 -2.97 -16.57 -12.50
N SER A 66 -3.71 -15.57 -13.00
CA SER A 66 -3.94 -15.37 -14.43
C SER A 66 -2.95 -14.38 -15.02
N SER A 67 -2.60 -14.52 -16.31
CA SER A 67 -1.91 -13.46 -17.05
C SER A 67 -2.85 -12.33 -17.47
N ASN A 68 -4.17 -12.55 -17.47
CA ASN A 68 -5.16 -11.51 -17.76
C ASN A 68 -5.20 -10.50 -16.58
N SER A 69 -4.96 -9.22 -16.88
CA SER A 69 -4.98 -8.12 -15.90
C SER A 69 -6.38 -7.85 -15.32
N GLU A 70 -7.44 -8.24 -16.03
CA GLU A 70 -8.85 -8.17 -15.57
C GLU A 70 -9.16 -9.17 -14.44
N LEU A 71 -8.29 -10.17 -14.26
CA LEU A 71 -8.40 -11.20 -13.22
C LEU A 71 -7.36 -10.91 -12.13
N PRO A 72 -7.74 -10.20 -11.05
CA PRO A 72 -6.81 -9.71 -10.03
C PRO A 72 -6.41 -10.77 -9.00
N GLN A 73 -6.88 -12.01 -9.15
CA GLN A 73 -6.62 -13.06 -8.17
C GLN A 73 -5.12 -13.40 -8.10
N THR A 74 -4.65 -13.58 -6.87
CA THR A 74 -3.26 -13.91 -6.54
C THR A 74 -3.22 -15.10 -5.61
N ASP A 75 -2.09 -15.81 -5.64
CA ASP A 75 -1.73 -16.80 -4.62
C ASP A 75 -0.26 -16.58 -4.21
N TYR A 76 0.27 -17.38 -3.30
CA TYR A 76 1.68 -17.34 -2.92
C TYR A 76 2.30 -18.72 -2.76
N LEU A 77 3.62 -18.77 -2.95
CA LEU A 77 4.46 -19.89 -2.51
C LEU A 77 5.41 -19.42 -1.41
N TRP A 78 5.80 -20.34 -0.53
CA TRP A 78 6.90 -20.09 0.40
C TRP A 78 8.22 -20.17 -0.35
N ALA A 79 9.06 -19.15 -0.17
CA ALA A 79 10.40 -19.09 -0.74
C ALA A 79 11.21 -20.35 -0.40
N GLN A 80 11.90 -20.90 -1.38
CA GLN A 80 12.79 -22.07 -1.22
C GLN A 80 14.23 -21.70 -1.55
N ASN A 81 15.18 -22.40 -0.92
CA ASN A 81 16.60 -22.27 -1.28
C ASN A 81 16.85 -22.75 -2.72
N VAL A 82 17.74 -22.06 -3.43
CA VAL A 82 18.09 -22.42 -4.82
C VAL A 82 18.66 -23.83 -4.86
N GLY A 83 18.12 -24.69 -5.73
CA GLY A 83 18.55 -26.08 -5.87
C GLY A 83 18.08 -27.04 -4.76
N SER A 84 17.23 -26.58 -3.84
CA SER A 84 16.71 -27.38 -2.72
C SER A 84 15.18 -27.26 -2.62
N SER A 85 14.52 -28.20 -1.93
CA SER A 85 13.12 -28.11 -1.51
C SER A 85 12.94 -27.49 -0.13
N THR A 86 14.04 -27.20 0.59
CA THR A 86 14.00 -26.56 1.91
C THR A 86 13.61 -25.09 1.81
N TYR A 87 12.82 -24.64 2.79
CA TYR A 87 12.39 -23.25 2.86
C TYR A 87 13.57 -22.29 3.07
N TYR A 88 13.48 -21.12 2.44
CA TYR A 88 14.43 -20.03 2.60
C TYR A 88 14.22 -19.33 3.93
N HIS A 89 15.32 -19.11 4.66
CA HIS A 89 15.34 -18.37 5.93
C HIS A 89 15.96 -17.00 5.70
N LEU A 90 15.16 -15.95 5.88
CA LEU A 90 15.63 -14.58 5.83
C LEU A 90 16.14 -14.17 7.20
N GLN A 91 17.43 -13.91 7.32
CA GLN A 91 18.06 -13.48 8.58
C GLN A 91 17.75 -12.02 8.89
N GLY A 92 17.54 -11.70 10.16
CA GLY A 92 17.15 -10.36 10.59
C GLY A 92 16.54 -10.31 11.98
N TYR A 93 15.72 -9.29 12.23
CA TYR A 93 15.04 -9.08 13.51
C TYR A 93 13.67 -8.44 13.32
N TRP A 94 12.76 -8.78 14.22
CA TRP A 94 11.40 -8.22 14.27
C TRP A 94 11.35 -6.96 15.12
N TRP A 95 10.54 -6.00 14.71
CA TRP A 95 10.10 -4.95 15.62
C TRP A 95 8.63 -4.58 15.37
N SER A 96 7.97 -4.17 16.44
CA SER A 96 6.58 -3.74 16.44
C SER A 96 6.34 -2.72 17.54
N SER A 97 5.54 -1.68 17.28
CA SER A 97 5.02 -0.83 18.33
C SER A 97 3.83 -1.52 19.00
N PHE A 98 3.83 -1.60 20.34
CA PHE A 98 2.77 -2.22 21.16
C PHE A 98 1.34 -1.76 20.81
N MET A 99 1.18 -0.54 20.26
CA MET A 99 -0.11 0.04 19.88
C MET A 99 -0.67 -0.49 18.54
N LEU A 100 0.12 -1.18 17.72
CA LEU A 100 -0.23 -1.61 16.35
C LEU A 100 0.38 -3.00 16.01
N SER A 101 0.05 -4.04 16.78
CA SER A 101 0.62 -5.40 16.63
C SER A 101 0.40 -6.07 15.25
N TRP A 102 -0.55 -5.59 14.45
CA TRP A 102 -0.74 -6.01 13.06
C TRP A 102 0.28 -5.40 12.08
N LYS A 103 1.12 -4.46 12.54
CA LYS A 103 2.15 -3.75 11.75
C LYS A 103 3.57 -4.22 12.12
N ASN A 104 3.80 -5.50 12.34
CA ASN A 104 5.19 -5.95 12.55
C ASN A 104 6.01 -5.68 11.27
N MET A 105 7.27 -5.26 11.43
CA MET A 105 8.21 -5.11 10.34
C MET A 105 9.44 -5.97 10.63
N PHE A 106 9.92 -6.69 9.61
CA PHE A 106 11.13 -7.50 9.71
C PHE A 106 12.30 -6.77 9.04
N TYR A 107 13.36 -6.54 9.79
CA TYR A 107 14.54 -5.80 9.33
C TYR A 107 15.63 -6.81 8.96
N SER A 108 16.13 -6.74 7.73
CA SER A 108 17.16 -7.63 7.21
C SER A 108 18.28 -6.84 6.53
N ASP A 109 19.51 -7.31 6.66
CA ASP A 109 20.66 -6.79 5.90
C ASP A 109 20.72 -7.44 4.48
N THR A 110 19.80 -8.37 4.17
CA THR A 110 19.71 -9.01 2.85
C THR A 110 19.18 -8.01 1.81
N PRO A 111 19.85 -7.80 0.67
CA PRO A 111 19.35 -6.92 -0.40
C PRO A 111 18.03 -7.37 -1.00
N LEU A 112 17.16 -6.43 -1.37
CA LEU A 112 15.87 -6.72 -2.01
C LEU A 112 16.02 -7.56 -3.29
N SER A 113 17.03 -7.28 -4.11
CA SER A 113 17.32 -8.04 -5.34
C SER A 113 17.59 -9.52 -5.08
N THR A 114 18.24 -9.85 -3.96
CA THR A 114 18.46 -11.23 -3.54
C THR A 114 17.16 -11.92 -3.17
N ILE A 115 16.29 -11.25 -2.42
CA ILE A 115 14.99 -11.82 -2.00
C ILE A 115 14.07 -12.01 -3.22
N ASN A 116 14.03 -11.04 -4.13
CA ASN A 116 13.28 -11.15 -5.39
C ASN A 116 13.78 -12.34 -6.22
N ARG A 117 15.10 -12.52 -6.35
CA ARG A 117 15.67 -13.67 -7.07
C ARG A 117 15.29 -15.00 -6.44
N VAL A 118 15.25 -15.10 -5.11
CA VAL A 118 14.77 -16.30 -4.41
C VAL A 118 13.30 -16.57 -4.75
N CYS A 119 12.45 -15.55 -4.74
CA CYS A 119 11.05 -15.70 -5.12
C CYS A 119 10.86 -16.08 -6.58
N ASP A 120 11.54 -15.42 -7.52
CA ASP A 120 11.45 -15.75 -8.94
C ASP A 120 11.90 -17.18 -9.22
N ASN A 121 12.97 -17.65 -8.56
CA ASN A 121 13.42 -19.03 -8.68
C ASN A 121 12.41 -20.02 -8.09
N THR A 122 11.79 -19.67 -6.97
CA THR A 122 10.73 -20.49 -6.34
C THR A 122 9.52 -20.63 -7.27
N LEU A 123 9.05 -19.53 -7.86
CA LEU A 123 7.92 -19.53 -8.78
C LEU A 123 8.24 -20.31 -10.07
N ARG A 124 9.41 -20.09 -10.68
CA ARG A 124 9.85 -20.83 -11.88
C ARG A 124 9.94 -22.33 -11.65
N LYS A 125 10.44 -22.75 -10.48
CA LYS A 125 10.51 -24.17 -10.10
C LYS A 125 9.12 -24.82 -10.02
N ALA A 126 8.10 -24.04 -9.68
CA ALA A 126 6.70 -24.47 -9.68
C ALA A 126 5.99 -24.26 -11.03
N ASN A 127 6.74 -24.01 -12.11
CA ASN A 127 6.21 -23.72 -13.45
C ASN A 127 5.30 -22.48 -13.51
N ILE A 128 5.53 -21.51 -12.63
CA ILE A 128 4.87 -20.20 -12.62
C ILE A 128 5.85 -19.21 -13.27
N HIS A 129 5.46 -18.64 -14.41
CA HIS A 129 6.31 -17.73 -15.19
C HIS A 129 6.03 -16.25 -14.91
N GLN A 130 4.94 -15.95 -14.21
CA GLN A 130 4.62 -14.63 -13.73
C GLN A 130 5.67 -14.19 -12.70
N PRO A 131 6.16 -12.94 -12.74
CA PRO A 131 7.07 -12.44 -11.73
C PRO A 131 6.39 -12.34 -10.36
N ALA A 132 7.18 -12.35 -9.28
CA ALA A 132 6.65 -12.05 -7.97
C ALA A 132 6.08 -10.62 -7.93
N VAL A 133 4.84 -10.47 -7.45
CA VAL A 133 4.13 -9.18 -7.37
C VAL A 133 4.16 -8.57 -5.98
N MET A 134 4.44 -9.38 -4.97
CA MET A 134 4.67 -8.93 -3.60
C MET A 134 5.50 -9.97 -2.86
N ILE A 135 6.40 -9.52 -1.99
CA ILE A 135 7.09 -10.36 -1.03
C ILE A 135 6.69 -9.94 0.38
N SER A 136 6.60 -10.91 1.30
CA SER A 136 6.31 -10.59 2.70
C SER A 136 7.01 -11.55 3.65
N ALA A 137 7.45 -11.04 4.80
CA ALA A 137 7.88 -11.85 5.93
C ALA A 137 6.67 -12.51 6.61
N ALA A 138 6.80 -13.77 6.97
CA ALA A 138 5.78 -14.52 7.69
C ALA A 138 6.42 -15.75 8.37
N ASN A 139 5.94 -16.12 9.57
CA ASN A 139 6.50 -17.27 10.29
C ASN A 139 5.68 -18.56 10.08
N ASN A 140 4.42 -18.43 9.66
CA ASN A 140 3.52 -19.54 9.37
C ASN A 140 2.35 -19.05 8.49
N ASN A 141 1.43 -19.94 8.13
CA ASN A 141 0.28 -19.61 7.28
C ASN A 141 -0.77 -18.68 7.93
N LEU A 142 -0.76 -18.50 9.26
CA LEU A 142 -1.65 -17.57 9.98
C LEU A 142 -1.05 -16.17 10.12
N SER A 143 0.24 -16.00 9.83
CA SER A 143 0.90 -14.68 9.86
C SER A 143 0.28 -13.76 8.83
N LEU A 144 0.13 -12.47 9.16
CA LEU A 144 -0.18 -11.43 8.17
C LEU A 144 1.02 -11.22 7.22
N ASN A 145 0.86 -10.35 6.22
CA ASN A 145 1.91 -10.05 5.26
C ASN A 145 2.79 -8.93 5.80
N TYR A 146 3.87 -9.26 6.51
CA TYR A 146 4.72 -8.25 7.12
C TYR A 146 5.77 -7.71 6.14
N THR A 147 5.99 -6.40 6.19
CA THR A 147 6.99 -5.72 5.37
C THR A 147 8.39 -6.19 5.74
N ILE A 148 9.21 -6.49 4.74
CA ILE A 148 10.64 -6.74 4.90
C ILE A 148 11.38 -5.42 4.64
N TRP A 149 11.89 -4.80 5.68
CA TRP A 149 12.77 -3.63 5.59
C TRP A 149 14.21 -4.08 5.31
N ASN A 150 14.81 -3.55 4.25
CA ASN A 150 16.21 -3.77 3.92
C ASN A 150 17.02 -2.65 4.58
N ASN A 151 17.83 -2.99 5.58
CA ASN A 151 18.71 -2.05 6.25
C ASN A 151 19.70 -1.44 5.27
N ASP A 152 20.06 -0.19 5.51
CA ASP A 152 20.95 0.53 4.61
C ASP A 152 22.42 0.10 4.84
N PRO A 153 23.24 0.03 3.78
CA PRO A 153 24.67 -0.16 3.94
C PRO A 153 25.30 1.02 4.72
N PRO A 154 26.46 0.82 5.37
CA PRO A 154 27.15 1.88 6.09
C PRO A 154 27.41 3.13 5.22
N GLU A 155 27.68 2.92 3.94
CA GLU A 155 27.81 3.98 2.95
C GLU A 155 26.72 3.88 1.88
N GLN A 156 26.07 5.00 1.59
CA GLN A 156 25.02 5.09 0.57
C GLN A 156 25.14 6.42 -0.16
N LYS A 157 25.16 6.35 -1.49
CA LYS A 157 25.13 7.51 -2.38
C LYS A 157 23.77 7.56 -3.08
N GLY A 158 23.16 8.74 -3.12
CA GLY A 158 21.90 8.96 -3.84
C GLY A 158 20.67 8.39 -3.12
N ILE A 159 19.57 8.26 -3.87
CA ILE A 159 18.33 7.68 -3.36
C ILE A 159 18.48 6.16 -3.32
N GLY A 160 18.25 5.54 -2.15
CA GLY A 160 18.28 4.06 -2.05
C GLY A 160 16.97 3.43 -1.63
N LYS A 161 15.92 4.21 -1.38
CA LYS A 161 14.56 3.70 -1.16
C LYS A 161 13.49 4.76 -1.39
N ILE A 162 12.26 4.29 -1.58
CA ILE A 162 11.05 5.10 -1.62
C ILE A 162 10.23 4.81 -0.36
N VAL A 163 9.76 5.88 0.31
CA VAL A 163 8.76 5.78 1.38
C VAL A 163 7.50 6.50 0.93
N ALA A 164 6.36 5.81 0.95
CA ALA A 164 5.09 6.35 0.50
C ALA A 164 4.14 6.67 1.65
N PHE A 165 3.51 7.83 1.59
CA PHE A 165 2.43 8.27 2.46
C PHE A 165 1.23 8.68 1.62
N GLY A 166 0.03 8.42 2.11
CA GLY A 166 -1.18 8.73 1.36
C GLY A 166 -2.37 7.87 1.72
N ASP A 167 -3.23 7.67 0.75
CA ASP A 167 -4.48 6.93 0.89
C ASP A 167 -4.54 5.67 0.00
N SER A 168 -5.75 5.28 -0.40
CA SER A 168 -6.04 4.11 -1.25
C SER A 168 -5.32 4.12 -2.59
N LEU A 169 -4.98 5.30 -3.14
CA LEU A 169 -4.29 5.39 -4.44
C LEU A 169 -2.81 5.03 -4.33
N SER A 170 -2.29 4.92 -3.12
CA SER A 170 -0.91 4.50 -2.85
C SER A 170 -0.83 3.25 -1.97
N ASP A 171 -1.85 2.90 -1.17
CA ASP A 171 -1.86 1.72 -0.30
C ASP A 171 -1.69 0.41 -1.09
N THR A 172 -0.72 -0.38 -0.68
CA THR A 172 -0.38 -1.66 -1.29
C THR A 172 -0.92 -2.86 -0.51
N ASN A 173 -1.11 -2.75 0.81
CA ASN A 173 -1.48 -3.88 1.66
C ASN A 173 -1.85 -3.50 3.11
N ASN A 174 -1.77 -2.24 3.53
CA ASN A 174 -1.94 -1.85 4.93
C ASN A 174 -3.38 -2.09 5.41
N VAL A 175 -4.39 -1.59 4.69
CA VAL A 175 -5.79 -1.88 5.04
C VAL A 175 -6.12 -3.36 4.82
N PHE A 176 -5.50 -4.00 3.82
CA PHE A 176 -5.69 -5.43 3.57
C PHE A 176 -5.21 -6.30 4.72
N ASN A 177 -4.03 -6.02 5.29
CA ASN A 177 -3.59 -6.67 6.52
C ASN A 177 -4.50 -6.34 7.71
N ALA A 178 -4.87 -5.06 7.89
CA ALA A 178 -5.72 -4.63 9.01
C ALA A 178 -7.11 -5.32 8.99
N SER A 179 -7.63 -5.62 7.81
CA SER A 179 -8.90 -6.30 7.59
C SER A 179 -8.79 -7.83 7.57
N GLN A 180 -7.62 -8.39 7.88
CA GLN A 180 -7.35 -9.83 7.79
C GLN A 180 -7.64 -10.39 6.39
N TRP A 181 -7.18 -9.65 5.37
CA TRP A 181 -7.26 -9.98 3.94
C TRP A 181 -8.68 -10.01 3.36
N ARG A 182 -9.61 -9.25 3.97
CA ARG A 182 -11.01 -9.18 3.53
C ARG A 182 -11.35 -7.90 2.78
N PHE A 183 -10.55 -6.85 2.93
CA PHE A 183 -10.82 -5.54 2.34
C PHE A 183 -9.56 -4.88 1.77
N PRO A 184 -9.57 -4.44 0.49
CA PRO A 184 -10.62 -4.73 -0.49
C PRO A 184 -10.66 -6.23 -0.87
N ASN A 185 -11.78 -6.70 -1.40
CA ASN A 185 -12.00 -8.12 -1.70
C ASN A 185 -11.00 -8.64 -2.76
N PRO A 186 -10.20 -9.68 -2.47
CA PRO A 186 -9.12 -10.09 -3.37
C PRO A 186 -9.59 -10.74 -4.69
N HIS A 187 -10.90 -10.95 -4.87
CA HIS A 187 -11.47 -11.45 -6.11
C HIS A 187 -11.69 -10.36 -7.17
N SER A 188 -11.77 -9.09 -6.76
CA SER A 188 -11.99 -7.96 -7.66
C SER A 188 -10.96 -6.84 -7.50
N TRP A 189 -10.19 -6.87 -6.42
CA TRP A 189 -9.07 -5.97 -6.15
C TRP A 189 -7.77 -6.75 -6.01
N PHE A 190 -6.70 -6.20 -6.57
CA PHE A 190 -5.43 -6.90 -6.67
C PHE A 190 -4.67 -6.88 -5.34
N LEU A 191 -4.69 -7.99 -4.60
CA LEU A 191 -3.87 -8.22 -3.41
C LEU A 191 -3.77 -6.99 -2.48
N GLY A 192 -4.94 -6.43 -2.11
CA GLY A 192 -5.03 -5.28 -1.21
C GLY A 192 -4.89 -3.90 -1.85
N ARG A 193 -4.56 -3.79 -3.14
CA ARG A 193 -4.54 -2.51 -3.87
C ARG A 193 -5.97 -2.12 -4.25
N PHE A 194 -6.28 -0.83 -4.24
CA PHE A 194 -7.56 -0.30 -4.74
C PHE A 194 -7.54 -0.16 -6.27
N SER A 195 -7.09 -1.21 -6.95
CA SER A 195 -6.92 -1.30 -8.40
C SER A 195 -6.92 -2.78 -8.82
N ASN A 196 -6.94 -3.04 -10.12
CA ASN A 196 -6.75 -4.38 -10.69
C ASN A 196 -5.26 -4.75 -10.83
N GLY A 197 -4.33 -3.90 -10.40
CA GLY A 197 -2.89 -4.12 -10.49
C GLY A 197 -2.08 -3.26 -9.51
N PRO A 198 -0.75 -3.16 -9.71
CA PRO A 198 0.12 -2.31 -8.90
C PRO A 198 -0.30 -0.84 -8.94
N THR A 199 -0.04 -0.13 -7.85
CA THR A 199 -0.23 1.33 -7.74
C THR A 199 0.88 2.10 -8.46
N TRP A 200 0.68 3.40 -8.69
CA TRP A 200 1.66 4.28 -9.34
C TRP A 200 3.04 4.25 -8.65
N VAL A 201 3.06 4.18 -7.32
CA VAL A 201 4.31 4.21 -6.54
C VAL A 201 5.08 2.88 -6.64
N GLU A 202 4.38 1.77 -6.86
CA GLU A 202 5.02 0.48 -7.18
C GLU A 202 5.69 0.53 -8.57
N TYR A 203 5.05 1.16 -9.56
CA TYR A 203 5.67 1.40 -10.87
C TYR A 203 6.89 2.33 -10.75
N LEU A 204 6.79 3.42 -9.98
CA LEU A 204 7.91 4.33 -9.72
C LEU A 204 9.10 3.58 -9.10
N ALA A 205 8.83 2.77 -8.07
CA ALA A 205 9.87 1.97 -7.40
C ALA A 205 10.50 0.96 -8.35
N LYS A 206 9.69 0.24 -9.14
CA LYS A 206 10.16 -0.76 -10.11
C LYS A 206 11.04 -0.14 -11.20
N LEU A 207 10.61 0.97 -11.79
CA LEU A 207 11.36 1.67 -12.85
C LEU A 207 12.72 2.16 -12.37
N ASN A 208 12.81 2.54 -11.09
CA ASN A 208 14.06 3.00 -10.47
C ASN A 208 14.84 1.87 -9.76
N GLN A 209 14.33 0.63 -9.77
CA GLN A 209 14.93 -0.52 -9.07
C GLN A 209 15.16 -0.26 -7.57
N LEU A 210 14.25 0.49 -6.94
CA LEU A 210 14.32 0.87 -5.53
C LEU A 210 13.34 0.04 -4.69
N PRO A 211 13.69 -0.29 -3.44
CA PRO A 211 12.71 -0.81 -2.49
C PRO A 211 11.66 0.26 -2.15
N LEU A 212 10.41 -0.17 -2.07
CA LEU A 212 9.26 0.63 -1.65
C LEU A 212 8.79 0.21 -0.26
N TYR A 213 8.68 1.16 0.65
CA TYR A 213 8.04 0.98 1.95
C TYR A 213 6.85 1.89 2.08
N ASN A 214 5.69 1.31 2.36
CA ASN A 214 4.43 2.02 2.22
C ASN A 214 3.73 2.21 3.55
N TRP A 215 3.50 3.48 3.90
CA TRP A 215 2.71 3.91 5.04
C TRP A 215 1.32 4.42 4.66
N ALA A 216 1.00 4.53 3.37
CA ALA A 216 -0.33 4.91 2.91
C ALA A 216 -1.40 3.91 3.40
N VAL A 217 -2.58 4.41 3.74
CA VAL A 217 -3.68 3.60 4.27
C VAL A 217 -4.94 3.91 3.48
N GLY A 218 -5.57 2.90 2.87
CA GLY A 218 -6.86 3.05 2.21
C GLY A 218 -7.89 3.80 3.06
N GLY A 219 -8.51 4.84 2.47
CA GLY A 219 -9.46 5.71 3.16
C GLY A 219 -8.82 6.75 4.09
N ALA A 220 -7.49 6.87 4.16
CA ALA A 220 -6.86 7.93 4.94
C ALA A 220 -7.21 9.33 4.39
N ALA A 221 -7.23 10.28 5.32
CA ALA A 221 -7.29 11.71 5.06
C ALA A 221 -6.07 12.39 5.70
N SER A 222 -5.96 13.72 5.58
CA SER A 222 -4.82 14.45 6.17
C SER A 222 -4.73 14.38 7.69
N ASN A 223 -5.87 14.20 8.38
CA ASN A 223 -5.98 13.96 9.82
C ASN A 223 -6.56 12.57 10.11
N GLN A 224 -6.33 12.09 11.33
CA GLN A 224 -6.96 10.87 11.85
C GLN A 224 -8.48 10.95 11.74
N GLN A 225 -9.06 9.92 11.14
CA GLN A 225 -10.50 9.81 10.97
C GLN A 225 -11.13 8.96 12.08
N LYS A 226 -12.44 9.10 12.24
CA LYS A 226 -13.24 8.23 13.14
C LYS A 226 -13.01 6.76 12.72
N LEU A 227 -13.07 5.83 13.69
CA LEU A 227 -12.78 4.39 13.53
C LEU A 227 -11.29 4.02 13.44
N PHE A 228 -10.38 4.89 13.92
CA PHE A 228 -8.93 4.62 14.04
C PHE A 228 -8.18 4.44 12.71
N ILE A 229 -8.70 4.91 11.58
CA ILE A 229 -7.93 4.99 10.32
C ILE A 229 -6.85 6.07 10.50
N PRO A 230 -5.54 5.71 10.43
CA PRO A 230 -4.46 6.68 10.56
C PRO A 230 -4.49 7.68 9.41
N GLY A 231 -4.49 8.98 9.73
CA GLY A 231 -4.33 10.04 8.73
C GLY A 231 -2.87 10.25 8.38
N LEU A 232 -2.59 11.20 7.49
CA LEU A 232 -1.23 11.51 7.04
C LEU A 232 -0.28 11.80 8.21
N LEU A 233 -0.73 12.55 9.22
CA LEU A 233 0.08 12.88 10.40
C LEU A 233 0.49 11.62 11.17
N GLU A 234 -0.45 10.71 11.41
CA GLU A 234 -0.18 9.46 12.13
C GLU A 234 0.68 8.50 11.30
N GLN A 235 0.57 8.55 9.96
CA GLN A 235 1.45 7.80 9.08
C GLN A 235 2.92 8.29 9.20
N VAL A 236 3.14 9.60 9.20
CA VAL A 236 4.48 10.19 9.39
C VAL A 236 5.02 9.89 10.79
N ASP A 237 4.19 10.00 11.82
CA ASP A 237 4.58 9.67 13.19
C ASP A 237 4.93 8.19 13.34
N SER A 238 4.14 7.30 12.72
CA SER A 238 4.45 5.89 12.66
C SER A 238 5.81 5.66 12.00
N TRP A 239 6.06 6.24 10.83
CA TRP A 239 7.35 6.12 10.16
C TRP A 239 8.52 6.57 11.07
N LEU A 240 8.40 7.71 11.74
CA LEU A 240 9.42 8.20 12.69
C LEU A 240 9.75 7.20 13.79
N ILE A 241 8.76 6.41 14.24
CA ILE A 241 8.99 5.40 15.28
C ILE A 241 9.71 4.18 14.69
N TYR A 242 9.26 3.63 13.56
CA TYR A 242 9.88 2.45 12.95
C TYR A 242 11.33 2.74 12.51
N MET A 243 11.63 3.94 12.04
CA MET A 243 12.97 4.28 11.56
C MET A 243 14.04 4.33 12.65
N LYS A 244 13.66 4.35 13.94
CA LYS A 244 14.61 4.24 15.06
C LYS A 244 15.29 2.86 15.12
N GLU A 245 14.66 1.86 14.49
CA GLU A 245 15.08 0.46 14.50
C GLU A 245 15.83 0.06 13.23
N ALA A 246 15.78 0.89 12.19
CA ALA A 246 16.54 0.69 10.97
C ALA A 246 18.03 1.00 11.21
N LYS A 247 18.93 0.13 10.71
CA LYS A 247 20.38 0.38 10.76
C LYS A 247 20.80 1.32 9.64
N ASN A 248 21.72 2.24 9.97
CA ASN A 248 22.35 3.20 9.06
C ASN A 248 21.35 4.08 8.28
N TYR A 249 20.12 4.20 8.78
CA TYR A 249 19.06 4.89 8.06
C TYR A 249 19.32 6.39 7.97
N ARG A 250 19.24 6.91 6.75
CA ARG A 250 19.48 8.31 6.40
C ARG A 250 18.29 8.88 5.64
N PRO A 251 17.40 9.66 6.29
CA PRO A 251 16.23 10.25 5.64
C PRO A 251 16.56 11.06 4.38
N GLU A 252 17.74 11.68 4.31
CA GLU A 252 18.21 12.42 3.13
C GLU A 252 18.42 11.53 1.90
N ASN A 253 18.58 10.22 2.07
CA ASN A 253 18.73 9.23 1.00
C ASN A 253 17.43 8.49 0.65
N THR A 254 16.31 8.95 1.20
CA THR A 254 14.97 8.44 0.90
C THR A 254 14.23 9.43 -0.01
N LEU A 255 13.57 8.91 -1.05
CA LEU A 255 12.52 9.64 -1.75
C LEU A 255 11.21 9.43 -1.01
N PHE A 256 10.67 10.47 -0.41
CA PHE A 256 9.34 10.44 0.17
C PHE A 256 8.30 10.82 -0.88
N THR A 257 7.19 10.10 -0.92
CA THR A 257 6.04 10.45 -1.75
C THR A 257 4.84 10.73 -0.86
N VAL A 258 4.09 11.79 -1.17
CA VAL A 258 2.88 12.17 -0.44
C VAL A 258 1.77 12.45 -1.44
N TRP A 259 0.72 11.64 -1.39
CA TRP A 259 -0.50 11.90 -2.16
C TRP A 259 -1.74 11.62 -1.31
N ILE A 260 -2.47 12.68 -0.99
CA ILE A 260 -3.60 12.68 -0.05
C ILE A 260 -4.58 13.79 -0.46
N GLY A 261 -5.80 13.76 0.07
CA GLY A 261 -6.72 14.90 0.04
C GLY A 261 -8.05 14.62 -0.66
N ALA A 262 -8.11 13.62 -1.55
CA ALA A 262 -9.37 13.23 -2.17
C ALA A 262 -10.40 12.81 -1.12
N ASN A 263 -10.01 11.96 -0.16
CA ASN A 263 -10.89 11.55 0.93
C ASN A 263 -11.28 12.72 1.85
N ASP A 264 -10.37 13.68 2.10
CA ASP A 264 -10.68 14.88 2.87
C ASP A 264 -11.87 15.63 2.26
N LEU A 265 -11.84 15.89 0.96
CA LEU A 265 -12.85 16.68 0.28
C LEU A 265 -14.14 15.89 0.00
N VAL A 266 -14.02 14.67 -0.52
CA VAL A 266 -15.15 13.87 -1.02
C VAL A 266 -15.85 13.06 0.06
N THR A 267 -15.07 12.38 0.91
CA THR A 267 -15.58 11.39 1.88
C THR A 267 -15.87 12.04 3.23
N TYR A 268 -14.97 12.89 3.70
CA TYR A 268 -15.03 13.47 5.04
C TYR A 268 -15.50 14.93 5.06
N HIS A 269 -15.67 15.54 3.89
CA HIS A 269 -16.11 16.92 3.70
C HIS A 269 -15.35 17.93 4.57
N GLN A 270 -14.04 17.69 4.73
CA GLN A 270 -13.11 18.57 5.39
C GLN A 270 -12.86 19.83 4.53
N SER A 271 -12.62 20.97 5.18
CA SER A 271 -12.27 22.19 4.47
C SER A 271 -10.85 22.12 3.89
N VAL A 272 -10.63 22.84 2.79
CA VAL A 272 -9.31 23.01 2.19
C VAL A 272 -8.31 23.58 3.20
N ASP A 273 -8.76 24.47 4.11
CA ASP A 273 -7.92 25.01 5.19
C ASP A 273 -7.31 23.95 6.09
N LYS A 274 -8.14 23.01 6.56
CA LYS A 274 -7.67 21.93 7.43
C LYS A 274 -6.74 20.99 6.68
N LEU A 275 -7.09 20.64 5.43
CA LEU A 275 -6.25 19.81 4.58
C LEU A 275 -4.86 20.43 4.38
N ILE A 276 -4.79 21.70 3.99
CA ILE A 276 -3.52 22.43 3.82
C ILE A 276 -2.75 22.52 5.14
N ALA A 277 -3.42 22.82 6.27
CA ALA A 277 -2.75 22.92 7.57
C ALA A 277 -2.12 21.57 8.00
N ASN A 278 -2.86 20.47 7.89
CA ASN A 278 -2.40 19.14 8.25
C ASN A 278 -1.27 18.67 7.33
N GLN A 279 -1.40 18.88 6.02
CA GLN A 279 -0.36 18.51 5.06
C GLN A 279 0.91 19.34 5.25
N ALA A 280 0.79 20.65 5.55
CA ALA A 280 1.94 21.49 5.91
C ALA A 280 2.65 20.96 7.16
N GLN A 281 1.91 20.53 8.18
CA GLN A 281 2.47 19.96 9.39
C GLN A 281 3.21 18.64 9.10
N ALA A 282 2.61 17.73 8.32
CA ALA A 282 3.26 16.49 7.91
C ALA A 282 4.56 16.73 7.13
N LEU A 283 4.54 17.63 6.14
CA LEU A 283 5.71 17.97 5.35
C LEU A 283 6.82 18.61 6.19
N ARG A 284 6.47 19.52 7.11
CA ARG A 284 7.44 20.10 8.06
C ARG A 284 8.05 19.04 8.99
N ARG A 285 7.29 18.03 9.43
CA ARG A 285 7.83 16.91 10.22
C ARG A 285 8.82 16.08 9.42
N LEU A 286 8.51 15.76 8.16
CA LEU A 286 9.45 15.04 7.28
C LEU A 286 10.75 15.84 7.08
N VAL A 287 10.64 17.13 6.74
CA VAL A 287 11.80 18.02 6.59
C VAL A 287 12.59 18.14 7.89
N GLY A 288 11.92 18.34 9.02
CA GLY A 288 12.55 18.43 10.34
C GLY A 288 13.22 17.13 10.77
N ALA A 289 12.79 15.99 10.25
CA ALA A 289 13.43 14.69 10.44
C ALA A 289 14.59 14.42 9.45
N GLY A 290 14.97 15.40 8.61
CA GLY A 290 16.09 15.29 7.68
C GLY A 290 15.71 14.88 6.25
N ALA A 291 14.42 14.77 5.91
CA ALA A 291 14.00 14.50 4.54
C ALA A 291 14.41 15.66 3.60
N LYS A 292 15.12 15.31 2.51
CA LYS A 292 15.59 16.27 1.49
C LYS A 292 14.96 16.08 0.10
N LYS A 293 14.15 15.03 -0.06
CA LYS A 293 13.59 14.62 -1.36
C LYS A 293 12.16 14.16 -1.14
N ILE A 294 11.22 15.07 -1.31
CA ILE A 294 9.80 14.83 -1.10
C ILE A 294 9.07 15.17 -2.40
N LEU A 295 8.35 14.21 -2.95
CA LEU A 295 7.46 14.38 -4.09
C LEU A 295 6.03 14.44 -3.58
N VAL A 296 5.35 15.55 -3.84
CA VAL A 296 3.95 15.76 -3.47
C VAL A 296 3.12 15.81 -4.75
N LEU A 297 2.03 15.05 -4.82
CA LEU A 297 1.16 15.05 -5.99
C LEU A 297 -0.04 15.95 -5.70
N ASN A 298 -0.40 16.81 -6.65
CA ASN A 298 -1.66 17.55 -6.61
C ASN A 298 -2.84 16.61 -6.95
N LEU A 299 -4.07 17.09 -6.74
CA LEU A 299 -5.27 16.29 -6.98
C LEU A 299 -5.79 16.51 -8.39
N PRO A 300 -6.02 15.46 -9.19
CA PRO A 300 -6.78 15.60 -10.44
C PRO A 300 -8.23 15.98 -10.14
N ASP A 301 -8.97 16.36 -11.18
CA ASP A 301 -10.42 16.59 -11.07
C ASP A 301 -11.15 15.25 -10.82
N ILE A 302 -11.20 14.82 -9.56
CA ILE A 302 -11.82 13.56 -9.15
C ILE A 302 -13.34 13.55 -9.41
N THR A 303 -13.95 14.71 -9.68
CA THR A 303 -15.36 14.81 -10.05
C THR A 303 -15.67 14.17 -11.41
N ARG A 304 -14.63 13.87 -12.19
CA ARG A 304 -14.73 13.13 -13.46
C ARG A 304 -14.87 11.61 -13.26
N ALA A 305 -14.73 11.09 -12.05
CA ALA A 305 -14.89 9.68 -11.76
C ALA A 305 -16.36 9.23 -11.92
N PRO A 306 -16.64 7.97 -12.32
CA PRO A 306 -18.01 7.48 -12.54
C PRO A 306 -18.95 7.63 -11.34
N GLU A 307 -18.42 7.69 -10.11
CA GLU A 307 -19.23 7.85 -8.90
C GLU A 307 -20.01 9.18 -8.86
N PHE A 308 -19.50 10.22 -9.53
CA PHE A 308 -20.11 11.56 -9.55
C PHE A 308 -21.37 11.63 -10.42
N ALA A 309 -21.67 10.60 -11.21
CA ALA A 309 -22.99 10.47 -11.85
C ALA A 309 -24.13 10.27 -10.82
N HIS A 310 -23.80 9.99 -9.56
CA HIS A 310 -24.75 9.78 -8.47
C HIS A 310 -24.66 10.86 -7.38
N ARG A 311 -24.04 12.00 -7.68
CA ARG A 311 -23.76 13.07 -6.72
C ARG A 311 -24.17 14.43 -7.29
N ASP A 312 -24.60 15.32 -6.40
CA ASP A 312 -25.02 16.69 -6.73
C ASP A 312 -24.05 17.75 -6.18
N ASP A 313 -22.86 17.33 -5.70
CA ASP A 313 -21.85 18.19 -5.09
C ASP A 313 -20.54 18.29 -5.90
N ASP A 314 -20.59 17.89 -7.17
CA ASP A 314 -19.47 17.91 -8.12
C ASP A 314 -18.88 19.32 -8.27
N GLU A 315 -19.70 20.34 -8.55
CA GLU A 315 -19.22 21.72 -8.79
C GLU A 315 -18.52 22.29 -7.54
N LYS A 316 -19.05 21.97 -6.35
CA LYS A 316 -18.43 22.34 -5.07
C LYS A 316 -17.07 21.65 -4.89
N ILE A 317 -17.01 20.34 -5.09
CA ILE A 317 -15.78 19.56 -4.90
C ILE A 317 -14.71 19.99 -5.91
N LYS A 318 -15.10 20.25 -7.17
CA LYS A 318 -14.21 20.78 -8.21
C LYS A 318 -13.58 22.10 -7.79
N ASN A 319 -14.37 23.04 -7.30
CA ASN A 319 -13.88 24.32 -6.79
C ASN A 319 -12.93 24.14 -5.59
N GLN A 320 -13.21 23.19 -4.69
CA GLN A 320 -12.30 22.87 -3.57
C GLN A 320 -10.98 22.27 -4.05
N ILE A 321 -10.97 21.46 -5.10
CA ILE A 321 -9.75 20.89 -5.69
C ILE A 321 -8.89 21.97 -6.34
N ILE A 322 -9.51 22.91 -7.06
CA ILE A 322 -8.82 24.05 -7.66
C ILE A 322 -8.17 24.92 -6.57
N ASP A 323 -8.92 25.27 -5.51
CA ASP A 323 -8.37 26.01 -4.36
C ASP A 323 -7.23 25.25 -3.68
N TYR A 324 -7.44 23.95 -3.43
CA TYR A 324 -6.43 23.08 -2.82
C TYR A 324 -5.14 23.04 -3.65
N ASN A 325 -5.21 22.78 -4.96
CA ASN A 325 -4.04 22.66 -5.83
C ASN A 325 -3.25 23.98 -5.90
N HIS A 326 -3.94 25.11 -5.96
CA HIS A 326 -3.30 26.43 -5.91
C HIS A 326 -2.58 26.65 -4.56
N ARG A 327 -3.25 26.35 -3.45
CA ARG A 327 -2.69 26.54 -2.10
C ARG A 327 -1.61 25.53 -1.76
N LEU A 328 -1.63 24.34 -2.33
CA LEU A 328 -0.59 23.32 -2.22
C LEU A 328 0.75 23.86 -2.74
N GLN A 329 0.74 24.50 -3.91
CA GLN A 329 1.94 25.14 -4.49
C GLN A 329 2.47 26.24 -3.57
N GLN A 330 1.59 27.11 -3.07
CA GLN A 330 1.97 28.19 -2.14
C GLN A 330 2.55 27.63 -0.83
N MET A 331 1.89 26.63 -0.23
CA MET A 331 2.33 25.95 0.98
C MET A 331 3.73 25.33 0.80
N VAL A 332 3.96 24.63 -0.31
CA VAL A 332 5.26 24.01 -0.60
C VAL A 332 6.34 25.06 -0.84
N SER A 333 6.04 26.13 -1.59
CA SER A 333 6.97 27.25 -1.80
C SER A 333 7.39 27.88 -0.47
N ASN A 334 6.44 28.10 0.44
CA ASN A 334 6.71 28.64 1.77
C ASN A 334 7.61 27.71 2.61
N ILE A 335 7.40 26.39 2.57
CA ILE A 335 8.25 25.44 3.30
C ILE A 335 9.66 25.42 2.70
N ASN A 336 9.78 25.38 1.37
CA ASN A 336 11.08 25.39 0.69
C ASN A 336 11.87 26.69 0.94
N GLY A 337 11.21 27.83 1.11
CA GLY A 337 11.84 29.10 1.46
C GLY A 337 12.48 29.13 2.86
N LEU A 338 12.18 28.15 3.71
CA LEU A 338 12.72 28.04 5.07
C LEU A 338 13.92 27.08 5.18
N VAL A 339 14.33 26.45 4.08
CA VAL A 339 15.42 25.45 4.06
C VAL A 339 16.50 25.82 3.03
N GLN A 340 17.74 25.41 3.28
CA GLN A 340 18.90 25.75 2.43
C GLN A 340 18.84 25.12 1.03
N THR A 341 18.11 24.02 0.87
CA THR A 341 17.91 23.33 -0.42
C THR A 341 16.45 22.95 -0.51
N PRO A 342 15.77 23.17 -1.64
CA PRO A 342 14.38 22.77 -1.79
C PRO A 342 14.27 21.26 -1.55
N SER A 343 13.51 20.90 -0.53
CA SER A 343 13.30 19.50 -0.15
C SER A 343 12.06 18.91 -0.82
N ILE A 344 11.17 19.75 -1.37
CA ILE A 344 9.83 19.37 -1.78
C ILE A 344 9.56 19.80 -3.22
N HIS A 345 9.12 18.86 -4.05
CA HIS A 345 8.64 19.11 -5.42
C HIS A 345 7.17 18.73 -5.53
N VAL A 346 6.38 19.60 -6.16
CA VAL A 346 4.99 19.26 -6.53
C VAL A 346 4.98 18.69 -7.95
N PHE A 347 4.45 17.49 -8.11
CA PHE A 347 4.16 16.91 -9.41
C PHE A 347 2.73 17.30 -9.83
N ASP A 348 2.60 17.88 -11.02
CA ASP A 348 1.33 18.27 -11.59
C ASP A 348 0.61 17.07 -12.23
N LEU A 349 0.08 16.21 -11.36
CA LEU A 349 -0.76 15.08 -11.76
C LEU A 349 -2.08 15.56 -12.38
N ALA A 350 -2.64 16.68 -11.91
CA ALA A 350 -3.92 17.18 -12.37
C ALA A 350 -3.91 17.40 -13.90
N THR A 351 -2.93 18.14 -14.40
CA THR A 351 -2.78 18.37 -15.86
C THR A 351 -2.56 17.07 -16.62
N LEU A 352 -1.74 16.15 -16.11
CA LEU A 352 -1.51 14.85 -16.77
C LEU A 352 -2.78 14.00 -16.83
N PHE A 353 -3.57 13.99 -15.76
CA PHE A 353 -4.79 13.20 -15.70
C PHE A 353 -5.89 13.81 -16.57
N ASP A 354 -5.97 15.13 -16.66
CA ASP A 354 -6.88 15.81 -17.58
C ASP A 354 -6.54 15.50 -19.04
N ASP A 355 -5.27 15.57 -19.46
CA ASP A 355 -4.85 15.18 -20.82
C ASP A 355 -5.23 13.72 -21.13
N MET A 356 -5.06 12.80 -20.17
CA MET A 356 -5.47 11.40 -20.34
C MET A 356 -6.97 11.24 -20.49
N LEU A 357 -7.76 11.95 -19.68
CA LEU A 357 -9.21 11.82 -19.74
C LEU A 357 -9.84 12.54 -20.95
N ASP A 358 -9.19 13.60 -21.45
CA ASP A 358 -9.63 14.39 -22.61
C ASP A 358 -9.17 13.77 -23.94
N GLU A 359 -7.96 13.20 -23.98
CA GLU A 359 -7.35 12.58 -25.16
C GLU A 359 -6.97 11.09 -24.92
N PRO A 360 -7.93 10.23 -24.51
CA PRO A 360 -7.61 8.89 -23.98
C PRO A 360 -6.95 7.95 -25.00
N TYR A 361 -7.16 8.14 -26.30
CA TYR A 361 -6.52 7.33 -27.34
C TYR A 361 -4.99 7.51 -27.37
N ARG A 362 -4.46 8.68 -26.96
CA ARG A 362 -3.00 8.91 -26.83
C ARG A 362 -2.37 8.00 -25.78
N TYR A 363 -3.20 7.53 -24.84
CA TYR A 363 -2.84 6.65 -23.73
C TYR A 363 -3.32 5.22 -23.92
N GLN A 364 -3.83 4.86 -25.11
CA GLN A 364 -4.42 3.55 -25.41
C GLN A 364 -5.59 3.19 -24.47
N VAL A 365 -6.34 4.21 -24.03
CA VAL A 365 -7.56 4.06 -23.23
C VAL A 365 -8.78 4.28 -24.13
N THR A 366 -9.75 3.38 -24.06
CA THR A 366 -10.97 3.47 -24.88
C THR A 366 -12.17 4.01 -24.10
N ASN A 367 -12.17 3.88 -22.77
CA ASN A 367 -13.26 4.30 -21.91
C ASN A 367 -12.74 5.01 -20.65
N THR A 368 -13.25 6.23 -20.41
CA THR A 368 -12.92 7.06 -19.24
C THR A 368 -14.15 7.44 -18.40
N LYS A 369 -15.33 6.94 -18.75
CA LYS A 369 -16.62 7.39 -18.18
C LYS A 369 -17.34 6.33 -17.36
N SER A 370 -16.97 5.07 -17.53
CA SER A 370 -17.66 3.94 -16.90
C SER A 370 -16.71 3.12 -16.02
N SER A 371 -17.24 2.58 -14.92
CA SER A 371 -16.54 1.52 -14.17
C SER A 371 -16.40 0.25 -15.02
N CYS A 372 -15.20 -0.35 -14.99
CA CYS A 372 -14.93 -1.67 -15.56
C CYS A 372 -15.66 -2.78 -14.78
N LEU A 373 -15.65 -2.70 -13.45
CA LEU A 373 -16.40 -3.59 -12.58
C LEU A 373 -17.88 -3.24 -12.62
N ASP A 374 -18.74 -4.24 -12.47
CA ASP A 374 -20.19 -4.03 -12.41
C ASP A 374 -20.63 -3.45 -11.06
N ILE A 375 -20.54 -2.12 -10.99
CA ILE A 375 -20.90 -1.32 -9.84
C ILE A 375 -21.97 -0.34 -10.29
N SER A 376 -23.16 -0.47 -9.71
CA SER A 376 -24.35 0.32 -10.09
C SER A 376 -24.54 1.59 -9.25
N ALA A 377 -23.93 1.66 -8.06
CA ALA A 377 -23.97 2.83 -7.20
C ALA A 377 -22.73 2.90 -6.27
N PRO A 378 -22.28 4.11 -5.87
CA PRO A 378 -21.20 4.28 -4.92
C PRO A 378 -21.60 3.74 -3.54
N SER A 379 -20.78 2.83 -3.00
CA SER A 379 -20.95 2.27 -1.67
C SER A 379 -19.65 1.66 -1.18
N MET A 380 -19.37 1.78 0.12
CA MET A 380 -18.26 1.08 0.76
C MET A 380 -18.40 -0.44 0.65
N LEU A 381 -19.63 -0.97 0.58
CA LEU A 381 -19.88 -2.40 0.40
C LEU A 381 -19.33 -2.94 -0.92
N ASN A 382 -19.11 -2.07 -1.92
CA ASN A 382 -18.53 -2.51 -3.18
C ASN A 382 -17.19 -3.19 -2.97
N TYR A 383 -16.36 -2.71 -2.04
CA TYR A 383 -15.04 -3.27 -1.74
C TYR A 383 -15.05 -4.55 -0.89
N PHE A 384 -16.21 -4.95 -0.33
CA PHE A 384 -16.33 -6.18 0.47
C PHE A 384 -16.74 -7.40 -0.37
N ASP A 385 -17.54 -7.17 -1.42
CA ASP A 385 -18.07 -8.25 -2.25
C ASP A 385 -17.28 -8.38 -3.55
N ALA A 386 -17.16 -9.59 -4.06
CA ALA A 386 -16.65 -9.80 -5.41
C ALA A 386 -17.60 -9.13 -6.43
N LYS A 387 -17.05 -8.31 -7.32
CA LYS A 387 -17.73 -7.67 -8.44
C LYS A 387 -17.27 -8.29 -9.75
N PRO A 388 -18.19 -8.70 -10.63
CA PRO A 388 -17.83 -9.18 -11.96
C PRO A 388 -17.32 -8.03 -12.83
N VAL A 389 -16.50 -8.37 -13.82
CA VAL A 389 -16.09 -7.44 -14.87
C VAL A 389 -17.22 -7.31 -15.89
N ARG A 390 -17.54 -6.10 -16.32
CA ARG A 390 -18.55 -5.86 -17.36
C ARG A 390 -18.04 -6.37 -18.70
N ALA A 391 -18.92 -6.93 -19.52
CA ALA A 391 -18.58 -7.35 -20.88
C ALA A 391 -18.06 -6.20 -21.76
N ALA A 392 -18.50 -4.96 -21.47
CA ALA A 392 -18.04 -3.75 -22.15
C ALA A 392 -16.71 -3.20 -21.59
N CYS A 393 -16.18 -3.79 -20.50
CA CYS A 393 -14.83 -3.47 -20.06
C CYS A 393 -13.85 -4.21 -20.97
N THR A 394 -13.42 -3.52 -22.01
CA THR A 394 -12.41 -3.98 -22.95
C THR A 394 -11.34 -2.91 -23.00
N ASN A 395 -10.10 -3.26 -22.67
CA ASN A 395 -8.92 -2.42 -22.90
C ASN A 395 -7.82 -3.26 -23.54
#